data_AF-A0A9W7AIA1-F1
#
_entry.id   AF-A0A9W7AIA1-F1
#
_cell.length_a   1.000
_cell.length_b   1.000
_cell.length_c   1.000
_cell.angle_alpha   90.00
_cell.angle_beta   90.00
_cell.angle_gamma   90.00
#
_symmetry.space_group_name_H-M   'P 1'
#
loop_
_entity.id
_entity.type
_entity.pdbx_description
1 polymer ?
#
loop_
_entity_poly.entity_id
_entity_poly.type
_entity_poly.pdbx_seq_one_letter_code
_entity_poly.pdbx_strand_id
1 'polypeptide(L)'
;MDHSAHVAETGHGWIPVETGIEAEYRALEEEILPRSKKRRVDELKPITRGGDINGDEIIIPGADKMDAKTLARAKNREQAKKSREKKKRAIEGMSEELNEARMKLKEQEDFLDRAQEKLKLYDEMVETNRKLAEENLRLQSILFPDPDDPLAMATPGTGGSSEGGSKGQCSARLSLAHNFIDHIQNGCSWEDGVAELCTDDDAEFHSDSMPRCETIQQFADTMVETTKVVFADFKYIRKSSTCDGEQVTVVCMAQGSHVAKGQAEPVVPPKSMNAMAVFSIKFVSTKHEGKKIESVDLIFDTHTAYCQLGWPLVCFLKPKTKPREGGLVANSKGGFRFEHAV
;
A
#
# COMPACT_ATOMS: atom_id res chain seq x y z
N MET A 1 -57.86 1.73 18.52
CA MET A 1 -56.96 2.82 18.10
C MET A 1 -55.78 2.75 19.06
N ASP A 2 -54.82 1.89 18.74
CA ASP A 2 -53.63 1.65 19.55
C ASP A 2 -52.41 2.10 18.75
N HIS A 3 -51.69 3.09 19.27
CA HIS A 3 -50.39 3.49 18.77
C HIS A 3 -49.31 2.88 19.67
N SER A 4 -48.88 1.67 19.34
CA SER A 4 -47.63 1.11 19.88
C SER A 4 -46.46 1.76 19.16
N ALA A 5 -45.62 2.46 19.93
CA ALA A 5 -44.31 2.92 19.51
C ALA A 5 -43.38 1.72 19.32
N HIS A 6 -42.94 1.49 18.07
CA HIS A 6 -41.78 0.65 17.82
C HIS A 6 -40.52 1.50 17.98
N VAL A 7 -39.89 1.35 19.15
CA VAL A 7 -38.47 1.67 19.35
C VAL A 7 -37.68 0.58 18.63
N ALA A 8 -37.06 0.92 17.50
CA ALA A 8 -36.07 0.06 16.86
C ALA A 8 -34.74 0.27 17.57
N GLU A 9 -34.39 -0.67 18.46
CA GLU A 9 -33.03 -0.86 18.94
C GLU A 9 -32.14 -1.25 17.75
N THR A 10 -31.44 -0.29 17.16
CA THR A 10 -30.27 -0.60 16.33
C THR A 10 -29.08 -0.78 17.26
N GLY A 11 -28.92 -2.01 17.75
CA GLY A 11 -27.70 -2.46 18.41
C GLY A 11 -26.52 -2.31 17.47
N HIS A 12 -25.74 -1.24 17.63
CA HIS A 12 -24.41 -1.13 17.06
C HIS A 12 -23.49 -2.09 17.83
N GLY A 13 -23.47 -3.35 17.38
CA GLY A 13 -22.40 -4.27 17.71
C GLY A 13 -21.09 -3.69 17.19
N TRP A 14 -20.24 -3.22 18.10
CA TRP A 14 -18.85 -2.93 17.82
C TRP A 14 -18.21 -4.23 17.32
N ILE A 15 -17.83 -4.26 16.04
CA ILE A 15 -16.99 -5.33 15.51
C ILE A 15 -15.55 -4.98 15.93
N PRO A 16 -14.91 -5.77 16.81
CA PRO A 16 -13.53 -5.51 17.20
C PRO A 16 -12.62 -5.73 15.98
N VAL A 17 -11.74 -4.76 15.75
CA VAL A 17 -10.74 -4.69 14.67
C VAL A 17 -9.59 -5.71 14.86
N GLU A 18 -9.74 -6.69 15.77
CA GLU A 18 -8.71 -7.66 16.13
C GLU A 18 -8.72 -8.95 15.31
N THR A 19 -9.70 -9.17 14.42
CA THR A 19 -9.92 -10.52 13.86
C THR A 19 -9.20 -10.83 12.54
N GLY A 20 -8.63 -9.82 11.85
CA GLY A 20 -7.93 -10.05 10.57
C GLY A 20 -6.47 -10.50 10.74
N ILE A 21 -5.72 -9.79 11.58
CA ILE A 21 -4.27 -10.01 11.74
C ILE A 21 -3.99 -11.25 12.60
N GLU A 22 -4.79 -11.52 13.64
CA GLU A 22 -4.67 -12.75 14.43
C GLU A 22 -5.07 -14.00 13.63
N ALA A 23 -6.01 -13.88 12.70
CA ALA A 23 -6.40 -15.00 11.82
C ALA A 23 -5.31 -15.32 10.81
N GLU A 24 -4.64 -14.31 10.25
CA GLU A 24 -3.47 -14.51 9.38
C GLU A 24 -2.26 -15.06 10.16
N TYR A 25 -2.06 -14.62 11.41
CA TYR A 25 -1.00 -15.18 12.28
C TYR A 25 -1.27 -16.63 12.68
N ARG A 26 -2.52 -17.02 13.01
CA ARG A 26 -2.87 -18.43 13.26
C ARG A 26 -2.72 -19.29 12.02
N ALA A 27 -3.09 -18.78 10.85
CA ALA A 27 -2.91 -19.51 9.59
C ALA A 27 -1.43 -19.75 9.27
N LEU A 28 -0.56 -18.77 9.55
CA LEU A 28 0.89 -18.91 9.45
C LEU A 28 1.48 -19.87 10.50
N GLU A 29 1.00 -19.83 11.75
CA GLU A 29 1.42 -20.79 12.78
C GLU A 29 0.99 -22.22 12.44
N GLU A 30 -0.23 -22.43 11.94
CA GLU A 30 -0.74 -23.74 11.52
C GLU A 30 -0.06 -24.28 10.26
N GLU A 31 0.46 -23.42 9.35
CA GLU A 31 1.20 -23.88 8.18
C GLU A 31 2.69 -24.18 8.49
N ILE A 32 3.32 -23.41 9.39
CA ILE A 32 4.76 -23.48 9.66
C ILE A 32 5.10 -24.50 10.76
N LEU A 33 4.28 -24.68 11.81
CA LEU A 33 4.58 -25.63 12.88
C LEU A 33 4.55 -27.11 12.44
N PRO A 34 3.64 -27.58 11.57
CA PRO A 34 3.64 -28.99 11.13
C PRO A 34 4.79 -29.30 10.18
N ARG A 35 5.23 -28.33 9.36
CA ARG A 35 6.34 -28.51 8.40
C ARG A 35 7.70 -28.59 9.09
N SER A 36 7.90 -27.86 10.20
CA SER A 36 9.14 -27.93 10.99
C SER A 36 9.22 -29.18 11.88
N LYS A 37 8.09 -29.66 12.41
CA LYS A 37 8.04 -30.91 13.22
C LYS A 37 8.09 -32.18 12.36
N LYS A 38 7.51 -32.22 11.16
CA LYS A 38 7.62 -33.39 10.26
C LYS A 38 9.05 -33.62 9.76
N ARG A 39 9.79 -32.55 9.41
CA ARG A 39 11.20 -32.70 8.98
C ARG A 39 12.12 -33.22 10.10
N ARG A 40 11.87 -32.86 11.36
CA ARG A 40 12.69 -33.34 12.49
C ARG A 40 12.44 -34.79 12.90
N VAL A 41 11.26 -35.36 12.62
CA VAL A 41 10.93 -36.73 13.04
C VAL A 41 11.29 -37.77 11.97
N ASP A 42 11.22 -37.42 10.68
CA ASP A 42 11.55 -38.37 9.61
C ASP A 42 13.07 -38.53 9.35
N GLU A 43 13.90 -37.58 9.81
CA GLU A 43 15.36 -37.61 9.62
C GLU A 43 16.14 -38.22 10.79
N LEU A 44 15.50 -38.50 11.93
CA LEU A 44 16.10 -39.20 13.07
C LEU A 44 15.75 -40.70 13.03
N LYS A 45 16.13 -41.40 11.95
CA LYS A 45 16.27 -42.85 12.04
C LYS A 45 17.45 -43.16 12.97
N PRO A 46 17.30 -44.07 13.95
CA PRO A 46 18.43 -44.48 14.77
C PRO A 46 19.51 -45.05 13.84
N ILE A 47 20.69 -44.43 13.84
CA ILE A 47 21.89 -45.00 13.25
C ILE A 47 22.19 -46.28 14.05
N THR A 48 21.65 -47.40 13.59
CA THR A 48 22.03 -48.71 14.06
C THR A 48 23.53 -48.86 13.84
N ARG A 49 24.27 -48.97 14.94
CA ARG A 49 25.69 -49.32 14.95
C ARG A 49 25.86 -50.68 14.27
N GLY A 50 26.23 -50.66 12.99
CA GLY A 50 26.44 -51.86 12.20
C GLY A 50 26.61 -51.53 10.73
N GLY A 51 27.55 -50.63 10.41
CA GLY A 51 27.88 -50.36 9.02
C GLY A 51 28.64 -51.54 8.42
N ASP A 52 27.92 -52.43 7.75
CA ASP A 52 28.50 -53.44 6.87
C ASP A 52 29.38 -52.74 5.82
N ILE A 53 30.65 -53.11 5.80
CA ILE A 53 31.62 -52.68 4.80
C ILE A 53 31.59 -53.73 3.68
N ASN A 54 30.44 -53.88 3.04
CA ASN A 54 30.30 -54.81 1.91
C ASN A 54 30.55 -54.04 0.61
N GLY A 55 31.65 -54.36 -0.10
CA GLY A 55 31.77 -54.06 -1.53
C GLY A 55 33.15 -53.72 -2.06
N ASP A 56 34.02 -53.03 -1.31
CA ASP A 56 35.30 -52.56 -1.86
C ASP A 56 36.41 -53.58 -1.62
N GLU A 57 36.91 -54.21 -2.70
CA GLU A 57 38.08 -55.08 -2.63
C GLU A 57 39.29 -54.34 -2.03
N ILE A 58 39.88 -54.94 -0.99
CA ILE A 58 41.09 -54.43 -0.34
C ILE A 58 42.29 -55.00 -1.09
N ILE A 59 42.87 -54.20 -1.99
CA ILE A 59 44.04 -54.55 -2.78
C ILE A 59 45.30 -54.25 -1.96
N ILE A 60 45.95 -55.29 -1.43
CA ILE A 60 47.23 -55.17 -0.74
C ILE A 60 48.37 -55.45 -1.73
N PRO A 61 49.27 -54.49 -2.01
CA PRO A 61 50.41 -54.71 -2.88
C PRO A 61 51.31 -55.84 -2.35
N GLY A 62 51.61 -56.85 -3.17
CA GLY A 62 52.49 -57.97 -2.80
C GLY A 62 51.84 -59.08 -1.98
N ALA A 63 50.50 -59.17 -1.96
CA ALA A 63 49.73 -60.21 -1.28
C ALA A 63 50.20 -61.64 -1.60
N ASP A 64 50.64 -61.87 -2.85
CA ASP A 64 51.02 -63.18 -3.40
C ASP A 64 52.27 -63.78 -2.74
N LYS A 65 53.04 -62.97 -1.99
CA LYS A 65 54.30 -63.38 -1.33
C LYS A 65 54.19 -63.39 0.21
N MET A 66 53.01 -63.15 0.77
CA MET A 66 52.80 -63.09 2.22
C MET A 66 52.20 -64.38 2.77
N ASP A 67 52.64 -64.79 3.96
CA ASP A 67 51.99 -65.88 4.69
C ASP A 67 50.58 -65.45 5.15
N ALA A 68 49.67 -66.41 5.24
CA ALA A 68 48.25 -66.15 5.51
C ALA A 68 48.01 -65.29 6.77
N LYS A 69 48.87 -65.43 7.79
CA LYS A 69 48.79 -64.66 9.03
C LYS A 69 49.19 -63.19 8.85
N THR A 70 50.22 -62.92 8.05
CA THR A 70 50.63 -61.55 7.73
C THR A 70 49.65 -60.88 6.79
N LEU A 71 49.10 -61.61 5.82
CA LEU A 71 48.05 -61.10 4.93
C LEU A 71 46.78 -60.72 5.71
N ALA A 72 46.35 -61.54 6.67
CA ALA A 72 45.19 -61.22 7.52
C ALA A 72 45.43 -59.98 8.39
N ARG A 73 46.64 -59.81 8.94
CA ARG A 73 47.02 -58.61 9.71
C ARG A 73 47.07 -57.35 8.83
N ALA A 74 47.57 -57.46 7.61
CA ALA A 74 47.59 -56.37 6.64
C ALA A 74 46.16 -55.96 6.22
N LYS A 75 45.29 -56.93 5.93
CA LYS A 75 43.86 -56.68 5.65
C LYS A 75 43.16 -55.96 6.80
N ASN A 76 43.36 -56.42 8.04
CA ASN A 76 42.78 -55.76 9.22
C ASN A 76 43.30 -54.33 9.43
N ARG A 77 44.59 -54.08 9.18
CA ARG A 77 45.18 -52.73 9.28
C ARG A 77 44.60 -51.80 8.21
N GLU A 78 44.47 -52.28 6.99
CA GLU A 78 43.92 -51.48 5.89
C GLU A 78 42.43 -51.21 6.06
N GLN A 79 41.67 -52.21 6.50
CA GLN A 79 40.25 -52.04 6.84
C GLN A 79 40.06 -51.04 7.99
N ALA A 80 40.91 -51.08 9.02
CA ALA A 80 40.89 -50.10 10.10
C ALA A 80 41.24 -48.68 9.60
N LYS A 81 42.16 -48.55 8.65
CA LYS A 81 42.51 -47.26 8.02
C LYS A 81 41.35 -46.71 7.20
N LYS A 82 40.76 -47.50 6.30
CA LYS A 82 39.57 -47.13 5.51
C LYS A 82 38.39 -46.75 6.41
N SER A 83 38.16 -47.49 7.50
CA SER A 83 37.12 -47.19 8.49
C SER A 83 37.36 -45.84 9.20
N ARG A 84 38.61 -45.54 9.59
CA ARG A 84 38.98 -44.25 10.20
C ARG A 84 38.81 -43.09 9.22
N GLU A 85 39.23 -43.24 7.97
CA GLU A 85 39.06 -42.22 6.94
C GLU A 85 37.58 -41.97 6.62
N LYS A 86 36.76 -43.02 6.52
CA LYS A 86 35.31 -42.89 6.34
C LYS A 86 34.65 -42.13 7.50
N LYS A 87 35.01 -42.46 8.74
CA LYS A 87 34.54 -41.73 9.94
C LYS A 87 35.00 -40.27 9.93
N LYS A 88 36.25 -40.00 9.55
CA LYS A 88 36.79 -38.65 9.46
C LYS A 88 36.00 -37.81 8.44
N ARG A 89 35.77 -38.32 7.23
CA ARG A 89 34.96 -37.64 6.20
C ARG A 89 33.52 -37.38 6.65
N ALA A 90 32.91 -38.34 7.35
CA ALA A 90 31.56 -38.16 7.89
C ALA A 90 31.51 -37.05 8.96
N ILE A 91 32.54 -36.96 9.82
CA ILE A 91 32.65 -35.90 10.84
C ILE A 91 32.88 -34.54 10.18
N GLU A 92 33.73 -34.47 9.16
CA GLU A 92 33.98 -33.24 8.39
C GLU A 92 32.71 -32.75 7.69
N GLY A 93 31.96 -33.64 7.02
CA GLY A 93 30.67 -33.29 6.39
C GLY A 93 29.63 -32.78 7.40
N MET A 94 29.47 -33.44 8.54
CA MET A 94 28.59 -32.96 9.61
C MET A 94 29.04 -31.60 10.19
N SER A 95 30.35 -31.34 10.23
CA SER A 95 30.88 -30.06 10.68
C SER A 95 30.60 -28.93 9.70
N GLU A 96 30.62 -29.20 8.39
CA GLU A 96 30.25 -28.24 7.35
C GLU A 96 28.75 -27.91 7.41
N GLU A 97 27.90 -28.94 7.50
CA GLU A 97 26.45 -28.77 7.66
C GLU A 97 26.09 -27.97 8.92
N LEU A 98 26.77 -28.24 10.04
CA LEU A 98 26.58 -27.50 11.28
C LEU A 98 26.99 -26.02 11.14
N ASN A 99 28.06 -25.73 10.42
CA ASN A 99 28.51 -24.35 10.17
C ASN A 99 27.53 -23.61 9.25
N GLU A 100 27.00 -24.27 8.22
CA GLU A 100 25.97 -23.69 7.35
C GLU A 100 24.69 -23.38 8.14
N ALA A 101 24.25 -24.30 9.00
CA ALA A 101 23.10 -24.09 9.86
C ALA A 101 23.29 -22.91 10.84
N ARG A 102 24.50 -22.73 11.38
CA ARG A 102 24.83 -21.58 12.24
C ARG A 102 24.81 -20.25 11.49
N MET A 103 25.28 -20.23 10.24
CA MET A 103 25.22 -19.02 9.41
C MET A 103 23.76 -18.64 9.10
N LYS A 104 22.92 -19.60 8.74
CA LYS A 104 21.48 -19.36 8.51
C LYS A 104 20.75 -18.89 9.78
N LEU A 105 21.09 -19.43 10.94
CA LEU A 105 20.52 -18.98 12.21
C LEU A 105 20.88 -17.52 12.48
N LYS A 106 22.14 -17.14 12.26
CA LYS A 106 22.59 -15.75 12.42
C LYS A 106 21.88 -14.80 11.47
N GLU A 107 21.67 -15.18 10.21
CA GLU A 107 20.90 -14.38 9.25
C GLU A 107 19.44 -14.17 9.69
N GLN A 108 18.83 -15.18 10.32
CA GLN A 108 17.48 -15.09 10.89
C GLN A 108 17.43 -14.17 12.11
N GLU A 109 18.42 -14.25 13.00
CA GLU A 109 18.56 -13.34 14.15
C GLU A 109 18.71 -11.88 13.69
N ASP A 110 19.62 -11.61 12.74
CA ASP A 110 19.80 -10.27 12.15
C ASP A 110 18.53 -9.75 11.46
N PHE A 111 17.72 -10.65 10.88
CA PHE A 111 16.42 -10.28 10.30
C PHE A 111 15.40 -9.90 11.39
N LEU A 112 15.33 -10.67 12.48
CA LEU A 112 14.42 -10.40 13.59
C LEU A 112 14.77 -9.08 14.29
N ASP A 113 16.06 -8.79 14.50
CA ASP A 113 16.49 -7.52 15.11
C ASP A 113 16.05 -6.31 14.27
N ARG A 114 16.23 -6.38 12.94
CA ARG A 114 15.74 -5.32 12.03
C ARG A 114 14.23 -5.19 12.03
N ALA A 115 13.50 -6.30 12.17
CA ALA A 115 12.05 -6.28 12.24
C ALA A 115 11.57 -5.63 13.56
N GLN A 116 12.22 -5.93 14.68
CA GLN A 116 11.94 -5.31 15.98
C GLN A 116 12.23 -3.80 15.98
N GLU A 117 13.33 -3.37 15.36
CA GLU A 117 13.65 -1.94 15.22
C GLU A 117 12.56 -1.20 14.43
N LYS A 118 12.06 -1.79 13.33
CA LYS A 118 10.93 -1.23 12.57
C LYS A 118 9.65 -1.18 13.39
N LEU A 119 9.36 -2.23 14.16
CA LEU A 119 8.16 -2.30 14.99
C LEU A 119 8.16 -1.20 16.06
N LYS A 120 9.31 -0.95 16.69
CA LYS A 120 9.50 0.17 17.61
C LYS A 120 9.23 1.53 16.94
N LEU A 121 9.68 1.72 15.70
CA LEU A 121 9.42 2.95 14.95
C LEU A 121 7.93 3.14 14.64
N TYR A 122 7.21 2.04 14.35
CA TYR A 122 5.76 2.08 14.18
C TYR A 122 5.04 2.45 15.49
N ASP A 123 5.46 1.90 16.62
CA ASP A 123 4.89 2.25 17.93
C ASP A 123 5.07 3.76 18.25
N GLU A 124 6.27 4.30 17.97
CA GLU A 124 6.55 5.73 18.14
C GLU A 124 5.67 6.61 17.21
N MET A 125 5.44 6.17 15.98
CA MET A 125 4.57 6.86 15.03
C MET A 125 3.09 6.81 15.47
N VAL A 126 2.62 5.66 15.95
CA VAL A 126 1.25 5.51 16.48
C VAL A 126 1.04 6.42 17.69
N GLU A 127 1.99 6.48 18.62
CA GLU A 127 1.89 7.35 19.78
C GLU A 127 1.92 8.84 19.40
N THR A 128 2.71 9.20 18.38
CA THR A 128 2.73 10.58 17.84
C THR A 128 1.40 10.95 17.21
N ASN A 129 0.82 10.04 16.41
CA ASN A 129 -0.50 10.24 15.82
C ASN A 129 -1.61 10.31 16.88
N ARG A 130 -1.51 9.53 17.96
CA ARG A 130 -2.42 9.59 19.11
C ARG A 130 -2.39 10.98 19.76
N LYS A 131 -1.19 11.52 20.01
CA LYS A 131 -1.02 12.87 20.56
C LYS A 131 -1.55 13.96 19.63
N LEU A 132 -1.28 13.86 18.33
CA LEU A 132 -1.83 14.79 17.34
C LEU A 132 -3.36 14.73 17.29
N ALA A 133 -3.96 13.54 17.40
CA ALA A 133 -5.40 13.39 17.46
C ALA A 133 -6.00 14.02 18.73
N GLU A 134 -5.36 13.82 19.89
CA GLU A 134 -5.77 14.46 21.16
C GLU A 134 -5.66 15.99 21.09
N GLU A 135 -4.58 16.52 20.49
CA GLU A 135 -4.38 17.96 20.31
C GLU A 135 -5.40 18.55 19.33
N ASN A 136 -5.69 17.85 18.23
CA ASN A 136 -6.73 18.25 17.29
C ASN A 136 -8.11 18.25 17.94
N LEU A 137 -8.43 17.26 18.77
CA LEU A 137 -9.70 17.21 19.51
C LEU A 137 -9.79 18.37 20.52
N ARG A 138 -8.68 18.68 21.20
CA ARG A 138 -8.59 19.83 22.11
C ARG A 138 -8.78 21.14 21.35
N LEU A 139 -8.13 21.33 20.21
CA LEU A 139 -8.31 22.52 19.37
C LEU A 139 -9.75 22.64 18.87
N GLN A 140 -10.38 21.53 18.47
CA GLN A 140 -11.80 21.51 18.10
C GLN A 140 -12.69 21.92 19.28
N SER A 141 -12.41 21.47 20.50
CA SER A 141 -13.18 21.90 21.68
C SER A 141 -13.03 23.39 22.03
N ILE A 142 -11.92 24.02 21.65
CA ILE A 142 -11.68 25.46 21.80
C ILE A 142 -12.37 26.27 20.69
N LEU A 143 -12.30 25.77 19.45
CA LEU A 143 -12.84 26.44 18.26
C LEU A 143 -14.35 26.25 18.09
N PHE A 144 -14.89 25.15 18.60
CA PHE A 144 -16.29 24.76 18.56
C PHE A 144 -16.74 24.31 19.95
N PRO A 145 -16.96 25.26 20.87
CA PRO A 145 -17.51 24.91 22.17
C PRO A 145 -18.89 24.25 22.04
N ASP A 146 -19.20 23.38 23.01
CA ASP A 146 -20.43 22.59 23.06
C ASP A 146 -21.66 23.52 22.98
N PRO A 147 -22.57 23.36 21.99
CA PRO A 147 -23.73 24.23 21.82
C PRO A 147 -24.72 24.18 22.99
N ASP A 148 -24.62 23.15 23.84
CA ASP A 148 -25.44 22.96 25.03
C ASP A 148 -24.80 23.55 26.31
N ASP A 149 -23.57 24.10 26.25
CA ASP A 149 -22.96 24.88 27.34
C ASP A 149 -23.24 26.38 27.18
N PRO A 150 -24.16 26.96 27.97
CA PRO A 150 -24.59 28.36 27.83
C PRO A 150 -23.48 29.38 28.19
N LEU A 151 -22.35 28.96 28.75
CA LEU A 151 -21.21 29.83 29.05
C LEU A 151 -20.15 29.86 27.94
N ALA A 152 -20.10 28.84 27.09
CA ALA A 152 -19.07 28.71 26.06
C ALA A 152 -19.41 29.49 24.77
N MET A 153 -20.67 29.93 24.64
CA MET A 153 -21.15 30.84 23.59
C MET A 153 -20.92 32.33 23.90
N ALA A 154 -20.26 32.66 25.01
CA ALA A 154 -19.80 34.01 25.32
C ALA A 154 -18.64 34.39 24.39
N THR A 155 -18.99 34.76 23.16
CA THR A 155 -18.09 35.41 22.21
C THR A 155 -17.51 36.67 22.87
N PRO A 156 -16.17 36.85 22.91
CA PRO A 156 -15.61 38.13 23.30
C PRO A 156 -16.08 39.15 22.27
N GLY A 157 -16.83 40.15 22.74
CA GLY A 157 -17.51 41.13 21.91
C GLY A 157 -16.57 41.77 20.89
N THR A 158 -16.71 41.36 19.64
CA THR A 158 -16.28 42.13 18.47
C THR A 158 -17.32 43.22 18.23
N GLY A 159 -17.15 44.32 18.96
CA GLY A 159 -17.56 45.62 18.43
C GLY A 159 -16.73 45.91 17.19
N GLY A 160 -17.39 46.15 16.05
CA GLY A 160 -16.69 46.62 14.85
C GLY A 160 -17.37 46.18 13.56
N SER A 161 -18.26 47.04 13.06
CA SER A 161 -18.84 47.07 11.72
C SER A 161 -17.92 46.59 10.58
N SER A 162 -18.45 45.76 9.67
CA SER A 162 -18.66 46.12 8.24
C SER A 162 -19.02 44.90 7.37
N GLU A 163 -20.09 45.07 6.59
CA GLU A 163 -20.44 44.38 5.32
C GLU A 163 -20.95 42.92 5.33
N GLY A 164 -22.28 42.81 5.17
CA GLY A 164 -23.04 41.57 4.96
C GLY A 164 -22.94 40.99 3.55
N GLY A 165 -21.73 40.61 3.11
CA GLY A 165 -21.49 39.96 1.80
C GLY A 165 -21.11 38.47 1.83
N SER A 166 -20.69 37.91 2.99
CA SER A 166 -19.94 36.63 3.01
C SER A 166 -20.80 35.36 2.99
N LYS A 167 -21.99 35.35 3.62
CA LYS A 167 -22.80 34.11 3.75
C LYS A 167 -23.33 33.57 2.41
N GLY A 168 -23.67 34.45 1.46
CA GLY A 168 -24.18 34.04 0.14
C GLY A 168 -23.10 33.45 -0.77
N GLN A 169 -21.87 33.94 -0.65
CA GLN A 169 -20.75 33.51 -1.50
C GLN A 169 -20.28 32.09 -1.17
N CYS A 170 -20.17 31.74 0.12
CA CYS A 170 -19.77 30.39 0.51
C CYS A 170 -20.77 29.32 0.03
N SER A 171 -22.07 29.59 0.12
CA SER A 171 -23.10 28.66 -0.36
C SER A 171 -23.02 28.45 -1.88
N ALA A 172 -22.81 29.51 -2.66
CA ALA A 172 -22.69 29.41 -4.11
C ALA A 172 -21.45 28.61 -4.53
N ARG A 173 -20.31 28.83 -3.86
CA ARG A 173 -19.06 28.12 -4.14
C ARG A 173 -19.10 26.65 -3.74
N LEU A 174 -19.75 26.32 -2.61
CA LEU A 174 -20.00 24.94 -2.22
C LEU A 174 -20.81 24.20 -3.28
N SER A 175 -21.90 24.81 -3.77
CA SER A 175 -22.68 24.23 -4.86
C SER A 175 -21.86 24.03 -6.13
N LEU A 176 -21.01 25.00 -6.47
CA LEU A 176 -20.16 24.91 -7.66
C LEU A 176 -19.10 23.80 -7.55
N ALA A 177 -18.46 23.68 -6.38
CA ALA A 177 -17.53 22.60 -6.06
C ALA A 177 -18.21 21.21 -6.10
N HIS A 178 -19.43 21.09 -5.56
CA HIS A 178 -20.20 19.85 -5.61
C HIS A 178 -20.57 19.49 -7.05
N ASN A 179 -21.03 20.47 -7.84
CA ASN A 179 -21.31 20.27 -9.25
C ASN A 179 -20.07 19.81 -10.02
N PHE A 180 -18.90 20.41 -9.76
CA PHE A 180 -17.66 19.97 -10.39
C PHE A 180 -17.33 18.51 -10.10
N ILE A 181 -17.36 18.10 -8.82
CA ILE A 181 -17.12 16.70 -8.42
C ILE A 181 -18.16 15.77 -9.05
N ASP A 182 -19.42 16.22 -9.14
CA ASP A 182 -20.51 15.45 -9.75
C ASP A 182 -20.32 15.30 -11.28
N HIS A 183 -19.76 16.27 -11.98
CA HIS A 183 -19.43 16.14 -13.41
C HIS A 183 -18.26 15.15 -13.60
N ILE A 184 -17.22 15.26 -12.78
CA ILE A 184 -16.04 14.39 -12.85
C ILE A 184 -16.41 12.93 -12.57
N GLN A 185 -17.22 12.66 -11.53
CA GLN A 185 -17.62 11.28 -11.20
C GLN A 185 -18.49 10.64 -12.29
N ASN A 186 -19.29 11.45 -12.99
CA ASN A 186 -20.18 10.97 -14.06
C ASN A 186 -19.43 10.80 -15.40
N GLY A 187 -18.13 11.06 -15.44
CA GLY A 187 -17.33 10.93 -16.65
C GLY A 187 -17.76 11.91 -17.76
N CYS A 188 -18.15 13.13 -17.37
CA CYS A 188 -18.32 14.26 -18.28
C CYS A 188 -16.94 14.70 -18.80
N SER A 189 -16.84 14.93 -20.12
CA SER A 189 -15.63 15.54 -20.69
C SER A 189 -15.52 17.02 -20.32
N TRP A 190 -14.40 17.63 -20.70
CA TRP A 190 -14.22 19.08 -20.59
C TRP A 190 -15.34 19.86 -21.26
N GLU A 191 -15.66 19.53 -22.50
CA GLU A 191 -16.70 20.20 -23.31
C GLU A 191 -18.12 19.89 -22.83
N ASP A 192 -18.34 18.75 -22.19
CA ASP A 192 -19.66 18.29 -21.74
C ASP A 192 -20.13 18.93 -20.42
N GLY A 193 -19.41 19.95 -19.91
CA GLY A 193 -19.88 20.78 -18.80
C GLY A 193 -18.81 21.21 -17.80
N VAL A 194 -17.63 20.56 -17.78
CA VAL A 194 -16.56 20.94 -16.83
C VAL A 194 -15.98 22.32 -17.15
N ALA A 195 -15.85 22.67 -18.44
CA ALA A 195 -15.40 23.98 -18.89
C ALA A 195 -16.29 25.13 -18.36
N GLU A 196 -17.60 24.91 -18.24
CA GLU A 196 -18.54 25.91 -17.74
C GLU A 196 -18.34 26.23 -16.26
N LEU A 197 -17.67 25.35 -15.51
CA LEU A 197 -17.40 25.52 -14.07
C LEU A 197 -16.04 26.18 -13.80
N CYS A 198 -15.13 26.12 -14.77
CA CYS A 198 -13.75 26.56 -14.64
C CYS A 198 -13.51 27.91 -15.31
N THR A 199 -12.38 28.54 -15.00
CA THR A 199 -11.89 29.71 -15.75
C THR A 199 -11.49 29.32 -17.17
N ASP A 200 -11.69 30.25 -18.10
CA ASP A 200 -11.35 30.04 -19.52
C ASP A 200 -9.83 29.96 -19.76
N ASP A 201 -9.03 30.54 -18.83
CA ASP A 201 -7.58 30.54 -18.82
C ASP A 201 -7.06 29.47 -17.83
N ASP A 202 -6.26 28.51 -18.33
CA ASP A 202 -5.35 27.57 -17.63
C ASP A 202 -5.70 27.17 -16.19
N ALA A 203 -6.92 26.70 -15.95
CA ALA A 203 -7.31 26.24 -14.61
C ALA A 203 -6.38 25.11 -14.14
N GLU A 204 -5.66 25.38 -13.04
CA GLU A 204 -4.56 24.53 -12.58
C GLU A 204 -5.08 23.29 -11.85
N PHE A 205 -4.40 22.16 -12.06
CA PHE A 205 -4.66 20.95 -11.30
C PHE A 205 -3.36 20.43 -10.69
N HIS A 206 -3.41 20.16 -9.38
CA HIS A 206 -2.26 19.63 -8.64
C HIS A 206 -2.66 18.33 -7.93
N SER A 207 -1.89 17.26 -8.16
CA SER A 207 -2.04 16.03 -7.40
C SER A 207 -0.78 15.18 -7.42
N ASP A 208 -0.29 14.81 -6.23
CA ASP A 208 0.80 13.84 -6.08
C ASP A 208 0.42 12.45 -6.61
N SER A 209 -0.89 12.14 -6.60
CA SER A 209 -1.42 10.87 -7.09
C SER A 209 -1.52 10.81 -8.62
N MET A 210 -1.54 11.98 -9.28
CA MET A 210 -1.69 12.12 -10.72
C MET A 210 -0.69 13.15 -11.27
N PRO A 211 0.64 12.90 -11.17
CA PRO A 211 1.68 13.90 -11.45
C PRO A 211 1.82 14.29 -12.93
N ARG A 212 0.94 13.82 -13.81
CA ARG A 212 0.91 14.13 -15.25
C ARG A 212 -0.29 14.97 -15.66
N CYS A 213 -1.19 15.26 -14.71
CA CYS A 213 -2.29 16.19 -14.90
C CYS A 213 -1.83 17.52 -14.30
N GLU A 214 -1.60 18.51 -15.13
CA GLU A 214 -1.24 19.88 -14.73
C GLU A 214 -2.45 20.83 -14.84
N THR A 215 -3.49 20.42 -15.60
CA THR A 215 -4.70 21.21 -15.80
C THR A 215 -5.96 20.45 -15.43
N ILE A 216 -7.02 21.17 -15.07
CA ILE A 216 -8.33 20.55 -14.75
C ILE A 216 -8.88 19.81 -15.98
N GLN A 217 -8.62 20.31 -17.20
CA GLN A 217 -8.98 19.61 -18.44
C GLN A 217 -8.32 18.23 -18.54
N GLN A 218 -6.99 18.16 -18.34
CA GLN A 218 -6.28 16.89 -18.38
C GLN A 218 -6.78 15.91 -17.31
N PHE A 219 -7.12 16.43 -16.13
CA PHE A 219 -7.73 15.64 -15.08
C PHE A 219 -9.13 15.12 -15.49
N ALA A 220 -9.99 15.98 -16.03
CA ALA A 220 -11.33 15.58 -16.49
C ALA A 220 -11.25 14.48 -17.56
N ASP A 221 -10.41 14.65 -18.58
CA ASP A 221 -10.22 13.67 -19.65
C ASP A 221 -9.71 12.33 -19.10
N THR A 222 -8.77 12.37 -18.15
CA THR A 222 -8.25 11.19 -17.47
C THR A 222 -9.33 10.48 -16.66
N MET A 223 -10.23 11.23 -16.01
CA MET A 223 -11.34 10.69 -15.24
C MET A 223 -12.41 10.09 -16.14
N VAL A 224 -12.64 10.61 -17.35
CA VAL A 224 -13.53 9.96 -18.34
C VAL A 224 -13.02 8.56 -18.68
N GLU A 225 -11.72 8.42 -18.97
CA GLU A 225 -11.13 7.11 -19.27
C GLU A 225 -11.17 6.18 -18.04
N THR A 226 -10.81 6.70 -16.87
CA THR A 226 -10.75 5.92 -15.62
C THR A 226 -12.12 5.42 -15.18
N THR A 227 -13.14 6.27 -15.21
CA THR A 227 -14.51 5.90 -14.80
C THR A 227 -15.20 5.01 -15.84
N LYS A 228 -15.01 5.23 -17.14
CA LYS A 228 -15.69 4.41 -18.16
C LYS A 228 -15.00 3.07 -18.41
N VAL A 229 -13.68 2.99 -18.29
CA VAL A 229 -12.91 1.80 -18.71
C VAL A 229 -12.47 0.95 -17.52
N VAL A 230 -12.09 1.57 -16.40
CA VAL A 230 -11.42 0.86 -15.29
C VAL A 230 -12.37 0.65 -14.11
N PHE A 231 -13.18 1.65 -13.78
CA PHE A 231 -14.10 1.65 -12.64
C PHE A 231 -15.50 2.14 -13.04
N ALA A 232 -16.27 1.28 -13.71
CA ALA A 232 -17.60 1.62 -14.24
C ALA A 232 -18.61 2.10 -13.17
N ASP A 233 -18.41 1.71 -11.91
CA ASP A 233 -19.22 2.07 -10.75
C ASP A 233 -18.53 3.11 -9.84
N PHE A 234 -17.51 3.81 -10.35
CA PHE A 234 -16.78 4.82 -9.60
C PHE A 234 -17.67 5.96 -9.12
N LYS A 235 -17.50 6.39 -7.87
CA LYS A 235 -18.21 7.51 -7.27
C LYS A 235 -17.42 8.17 -6.16
N TYR A 236 -17.66 9.47 -5.96
CA TYR A 236 -17.19 10.20 -4.80
C TYR A 236 -18.34 10.37 -3.80
N ILE A 237 -18.29 9.64 -2.68
CA ILE A 237 -19.23 9.82 -1.58
C ILE A 237 -18.73 10.96 -0.69
N ARG A 238 -19.33 12.14 -0.84
CA ARG A 238 -19.04 13.31 0.01
C ARG A 238 -19.29 12.98 1.49
N LYS A 239 -18.33 13.31 2.34
CA LYS A 239 -18.38 13.14 3.81
C LYS A 239 -18.53 14.47 4.52
N SER A 240 -17.79 15.48 4.08
CA SER A 240 -17.89 16.84 4.61
C SER A 240 -17.48 17.86 3.54
N SER A 241 -17.90 19.10 3.73
CA SER A 241 -17.46 20.23 2.91
C SER A 241 -17.38 21.49 3.76
N THR A 242 -16.36 22.30 3.55
CA THR A 242 -16.15 23.57 4.23
C THR A 242 -15.75 24.64 3.24
N CYS A 243 -16.08 25.89 3.53
CA CYS A 243 -15.68 27.03 2.72
C CYS A 243 -15.21 28.16 3.64
N ASP A 244 -14.00 28.67 3.40
CA ASP A 244 -13.40 29.76 4.17
C ASP A 244 -13.59 31.15 3.52
N GLY A 245 -14.29 31.19 2.38
CA GLY A 245 -14.56 32.41 1.62
C GLY A 245 -13.67 32.59 0.40
N GLU A 246 -12.57 31.85 0.24
CA GLU A 246 -11.72 31.83 -0.97
C GLU A 246 -11.61 30.42 -1.56
N GLN A 247 -11.60 29.43 -0.69
CA GLN A 247 -11.40 28.04 -1.00
C GLN A 247 -12.57 27.20 -0.48
N VAL A 248 -12.84 26.10 -1.19
CA VAL A 248 -13.75 25.04 -0.73
C VAL A 248 -12.93 23.77 -0.56
N THR A 249 -13.04 23.16 0.62
CA THR A 249 -12.49 21.83 0.87
C THR A 249 -13.64 20.83 0.87
N VAL A 250 -13.54 19.78 0.04
CA VAL A 250 -14.50 18.68 0.00
C VAL A 250 -13.78 17.39 0.35
N VAL A 251 -14.22 16.73 1.42
CA VAL A 251 -13.73 15.42 1.82
C VAL A 251 -14.68 14.36 1.28
N CYS A 252 -14.14 13.42 0.52
CA CYS A 252 -14.87 12.36 -0.15
C CYS A 252 -14.28 10.99 0.20
N MET A 253 -15.13 9.97 0.18
CA MET A 253 -14.72 8.58 0.02
C MET A 253 -14.84 8.23 -1.46
N ALA A 254 -13.73 7.99 -2.15
CA ALA A 254 -13.70 7.44 -3.48
C ALA A 254 -13.99 5.94 -3.42
N GLN A 255 -15.07 5.52 -4.06
CA GLN A 255 -15.49 4.13 -4.13
C GLN A 255 -15.55 3.68 -5.59
N GLY A 256 -15.08 2.48 -5.88
CA GLY A 256 -15.22 1.87 -7.20
C GLY A 256 -14.77 0.42 -7.20
N SER A 257 -15.26 -0.35 -8.16
CA SER A 257 -14.92 -1.75 -8.40
C SER A 257 -14.11 -1.84 -9.68
N HIS A 258 -12.89 -2.35 -9.54
CA HIS A 258 -12.00 -2.57 -10.66
C HIS A 258 -12.47 -3.77 -11.48
N VAL A 259 -12.88 -3.47 -12.71
CA VAL A 259 -13.50 -4.45 -13.62
C VAL A 259 -12.60 -4.81 -14.81
N ALA A 260 -11.34 -4.39 -14.88
CA ALA A 260 -10.49 -4.64 -16.05
C ALA A 260 -9.01 -4.92 -15.73
N LYS A 261 -8.47 -6.08 -16.09
CA LYS A 261 -7.02 -6.33 -16.22
C LYS A 261 -6.55 -5.86 -17.59
N GLY A 262 -5.78 -4.78 -17.63
CA GLY A 262 -5.31 -4.23 -18.90
C GLY A 262 -6.46 -3.64 -19.72
N GLN A 263 -6.39 -3.76 -21.05
CA GLN A 263 -7.34 -3.15 -21.98
C GLN A 263 -8.62 -3.97 -22.31
N ALA A 264 -8.83 -5.19 -21.78
CA ALA A 264 -10.02 -5.95 -22.23
C ALA A 264 -10.58 -7.12 -21.37
N GLU A 265 -10.00 -7.52 -20.23
CA GLU A 265 -10.53 -8.69 -19.49
C GLU A 265 -10.94 -8.39 -18.04
N PRO A 266 -12.14 -8.79 -17.59
CA PRO A 266 -12.58 -8.50 -16.24
C PRO A 266 -11.85 -9.29 -15.15
N VAL A 267 -11.58 -8.61 -14.03
CA VAL A 267 -10.98 -9.24 -12.84
C VAL A 267 -12.08 -10.02 -12.10
N VAL A 268 -11.87 -11.32 -11.92
CA VAL A 268 -12.78 -12.20 -11.17
C VAL A 268 -12.04 -12.80 -9.96
N PRO A 269 -12.51 -12.57 -8.72
CA PRO A 269 -13.61 -11.67 -8.35
C PRO A 269 -13.25 -10.18 -8.52
N PRO A 270 -14.23 -9.29 -8.73
CA PRO A 270 -13.99 -7.85 -8.76
C PRO A 270 -13.34 -7.38 -7.47
N LYS A 271 -12.36 -6.50 -7.58
CA LYS A 271 -11.75 -5.87 -6.41
C LYS A 271 -12.31 -4.48 -6.25
N SER A 272 -12.81 -4.17 -5.07
CA SER A 272 -13.32 -2.84 -4.73
C SER A 272 -12.26 -2.02 -4.02
N MET A 273 -12.34 -0.70 -4.21
CA MET A 273 -11.60 0.27 -3.42
C MET A 273 -12.57 1.19 -2.67
N ASN A 274 -12.13 1.60 -1.49
CA ASN A 274 -12.68 2.66 -0.66
C ASN A 274 -11.48 3.44 -0.12
N ALA A 275 -11.16 4.55 -0.78
CA ALA A 275 -10.02 5.39 -0.46
C ALA A 275 -10.45 6.83 -0.20
N MET A 276 -9.74 7.51 0.70
CA MET A 276 -10.02 8.92 0.98
C MET A 276 -9.52 9.82 -0.15
N ALA A 277 -10.34 10.81 -0.50
CA ALA A 277 -10.00 11.87 -1.44
C ALA A 277 -10.37 13.22 -0.82
N VAL A 278 -9.47 14.19 -0.89
CA VAL A 278 -9.71 15.56 -0.45
C VAL A 278 -9.48 16.48 -1.63
N PHE A 279 -10.53 17.21 -2.00
CA PHE A 279 -10.48 18.26 -3.00
C PHE A 279 -10.34 19.61 -2.30
N SER A 280 -9.32 20.35 -2.70
CA SER A 280 -9.08 21.74 -2.33
C SER A 280 -9.33 22.58 -3.58
N ILE A 281 -10.44 23.32 -3.61
CA ILE A 281 -10.91 24.03 -4.81
C ILE A 281 -10.86 25.53 -4.55
N LYS A 282 -10.04 26.25 -5.32
CA LYS A 282 -9.90 27.71 -5.20
C LYS A 282 -10.71 28.42 -6.28
N PHE A 283 -11.25 29.58 -5.93
CA PHE A 283 -12.09 30.39 -6.82
C PHE A 283 -11.46 31.76 -7.05
N VAL A 284 -11.54 32.26 -8.28
CA VAL A 284 -10.97 33.56 -8.65
C VAL A 284 -11.65 34.70 -7.89
N SER A 285 -10.90 35.42 -7.07
CA SER A 285 -11.41 36.59 -6.34
C SER A 285 -11.66 37.81 -7.24
N THR A 286 -10.90 37.98 -8.33
CA THR A 286 -10.79 39.29 -9.03
C THR A 286 -11.46 39.40 -10.39
N LYS A 287 -11.42 38.38 -11.27
CA LYS A 287 -11.98 38.46 -12.65
C LYS A 287 -13.43 37.99 -12.80
N HIS A 288 -13.87 37.01 -12.00
CA HIS A 288 -15.19 36.36 -12.16
C HIS A 288 -16.04 36.33 -10.87
N GLU A 289 -15.78 37.24 -9.92
CA GLU A 289 -16.51 37.36 -8.64
C GLU A 289 -16.62 36.03 -7.86
N GLY A 290 -15.64 35.12 -7.96
CA GLY A 290 -15.67 33.82 -7.29
C GLY A 290 -16.69 32.82 -7.83
N LYS A 291 -17.16 32.99 -9.07
CA LYS A 291 -18.14 32.11 -9.73
C LYS A 291 -17.52 31.02 -10.61
N LYS A 292 -16.19 30.94 -10.67
CA LYS A 292 -15.44 29.97 -11.49
C LYS A 292 -14.30 29.38 -10.69
N ILE A 293 -14.03 28.10 -10.94
CA ILE A 293 -12.91 27.36 -10.36
C ILE A 293 -11.62 27.78 -11.06
N GLU A 294 -10.62 28.16 -10.26
CA GLU A 294 -9.29 28.58 -10.73
C GLU A 294 -8.29 27.43 -10.62
N SER A 295 -8.29 26.75 -9.47
CA SER A 295 -7.36 25.65 -9.23
C SER A 295 -8.01 24.56 -8.39
N VAL A 296 -7.54 23.33 -8.59
CA VAL A 296 -7.95 22.17 -7.80
C VAL A 296 -6.72 21.40 -7.36
N ASP A 297 -6.56 21.26 -6.04
CA ASP A 297 -5.60 20.32 -5.46
C ASP A 297 -6.35 19.06 -5.02
N LEU A 298 -5.89 17.90 -5.49
CA LEU A 298 -6.42 16.60 -5.10
C LEU A 298 -5.39 15.82 -4.28
N ILE A 299 -5.72 15.60 -3.01
CA ILE A 299 -5.01 14.67 -2.14
C ILE A 299 -5.78 13.35 -2.16
N PHE A 300 -5.15 12.28 -2.64
CA PHE A 300 -5.78 10.98 -2.77
C PHE A 300 -4.94 9.89 -2.10
N ASP A 301 -5.57 9.05 -1.28
CA ASP A 301 -4.92 7.93 -0.60
C ASP A 301 -4.65 6.78 -1.57
N THR A 302 -3.60 6.97 -2.37
CA THR A 302 -3.12 5.99 -3.36
C THR A 302 -2.70 4.68 -2.70
N HIS A 303 -2.11 4.74 -1.49
CA HIS A 303 -1.64 3.56 -0.78
C HIS A 303 -2.81 2.63 -0.46
N THR A 304 -3.87 3.14 0.18
CA THR A 304 -5.06 2.35 0.50
C THR A 304 -5.72 1.81 -0.76
N ALA A 305 -5.86 2.64 -1.79
CA ALA A 305 -6.40 2.21 -3.08
C ALA A 305 -5.57 1.04 -3.67
N TYR A 306 -4.24 1.12 -3.64
CA TYR A 306 -3.36 0.10 -4.21
C TYR A 306 -3.39 -1.21 -3.41
N CYS A 307 -3.45 -1.15 -2.09
CA CYS A 307 -3.58 -2.34 -1.25
C CYS A 307 -4.90 -3.07 -1.53
N GLN A 308 -6.01 -2.34 -1.62
CA GLN A 308 -7.34 -2.93 -1.84
C GLN A 308 -7.49 -3.51 -3.25
N LEU A 309 -6.94 -2.83 -4.26
CA LEU A 309 -6.91 -3.32 -5.64
C LEU A 309 -5.79 -4.37 -5.86
N GLY A 310 -4.83 -4.46 -4.95
CA GLY A 310 -3.65 -5.31 -5.00
C GLY A 310 -2.67 -4.98 -6.14
N TRP A 311 -2.67 -3.75 -6.65
CA TRP A 311 -1.96 -3.32 -7.87
C TRP A 311 -1.52 -1.84 -7.75
N PRO A 312 -0.37 -1.43 -8.31
CA PRO A 312 -0.10 -0.01 -8.54
C PRO A 312 -0.84 0.49 -9.81
N LEU A 313 -1.73 1.48 -9.69
CA LEU A 313 -2.48 2.10 -10.81
C LEU A 313 -1.62 2.92 -11.79
N VAL A 314 -0.34 3.17 -11.45
CA VAL A 314 0.59 4.01 -12.23
C VAL A 314 0.74 3.55 -13.69
N CYS A 315 0.37 2.30 -14.00
CA CYS A 315 0.43 1.75 -15.35
C CYS A 315 -0.71 2.21 -16.30
N PHE A 316 -1.86 2.69 -15.78
CA PHE A 316 -3.05 3.00 -16.58
C PHE A 316 -3.24 4.48 -16.89
N LEU A 317 -2.76 5.37 -16.03
CA LEU A 317 -2.84 6.83 -16.22
C LEU A 317 -1.75 7.33 -17.18
N LYS A 318 -1.54 6.63 -18.31
CA LYS A 318 -0.81 7.18 -19.45
C LYS A 318 -1.84 7.89 -20.33
N PRO A 319 -2.08 9.20 -20.16
CA PRO A 319 -2.86 9.92 -21.14
C PRO A 319 -2.22 9.68 -22.52
N LYS A 320 -3.04 9.44 -23.54
CA LYS A 320 -2.62 9.47 -24.94
C LYS A 320 -2.31 10.91 -25.36
N THR A 321 -1.49 11.64 -24.62
CA THR A 321 -0.83 12.81 -25.18
C THR A 321 0.10 12.27 -26.25
N LYS A 322 -0.13 12.64 -27.53
CA LYS A 322 0.84 12.41 -28.59
C LYS A 322 2.22 12.79 -28.05
N PRO A 323 3.24 11.92 -28.13
CA PRO A 323 4.58 12.34 -27.76
C PRO A 323 4.89 13.60 -28.59
N ARG A 324 5.24 14.71 -27.93
CA ARG A 324 5.94 15.79 -28.63
C ARG A 324 7.13 15.12 -29.32
N GLU A 325 7.19 15.24 -30.64
CA GLU A 325 8.26 14.68 -31.46
C GLU A 325 9.58 15.32 -31.01
N GLY A 326 10.28 14.62 -30.11
CA GLY A 326 11.49 15.06 -29.44
C GLY A 326 12.08 13.88 -28.70
N GLY A 327 12.42 12.84 -29.46
CA GLY A 327 12.99 11.61 -28.92
C GLY A 327 14.43 11.79 -28.47
N LEU A 328 14.76 11.16 -27.34
CA LEU A 328 16.13 10.94 -26.88
C LEU A 328 16.88 10.05 -27.87
N VAL A 329 17.82 10.60 -28.62
CA VAL A 329 18.68 9.83 -29.52
C VAL A 329 20.01 9.54 -28.81
N ALA A 330 20.36 8.26 -28.71
CA ALA A 330 21.68 7.83 -28.26
C ALA A 330 22.69 8.12 -29.36
N ASN A 331 23.73 8.90 -29.06
CA ASN A 331 24.81 9.12 -30.01
C ASN A 331 25.78 7.91 -30.01
N SER A 332 26.56 7.80 -31.10
CA SER A 332 27.54 6.73 -31.32
C SER A 332 28.72 6.73 -30.32
N LYS A 333 28.75 7.65 -29.35
CA LYS A 333 29.73 7.74 -28.26
C LYS A 333 29.13 7.42 -26.89
N GLY A 334 27.90 6.90 -26.83
CA GLY A 334 27.26 6.44 -25.58
C GLY A 334 26.65 7.54 -24.72
N GLY A 335 26.40 8.73 -25.28
CA GLY A 335 25.68 9.82 -24.62
C GLY A 335 24.29 10.05 -25.23
N PHE A 336 23.33 10.43 -24.40
CA PHE A 336 21.98 10.80 -24.81
C PHE A 336 21.89 12.31 -25.09
N ARG A 337 21.29 12.72 -26.22
CA ARG A 337 21.02 14.13 -26.52
C ARG A 337 19.56 14.33 -26.89
N PHE A 338 18.96 15.41 -26.40
CA PHE A 338 17.66 15.90 -26.86
C PHE A 338 17.85 16.72 -28.13
N GLU A 339 17.17 16.34 -29.21
CA GLU A 339 17.00 17.20 -30.38
C GLU A 339 15.68 17.95 -30.22
N HIS A 340 15.76 19.29 -30.20
CA HIS A 340 14.60 20.15 -30.38
C HIS A 340 14.43 20.36 -31.89
N ALA A 341 13.28 19.94 -32.44
CA ALA A 341 12.85 20.43 -33.74
C ALA A 341 12.35 21.88 -33.59
N VAL A 342 12.78 22.74 -34.51
CA VAL A 342 12.38 24.16 -34.64
C VAL A 342 10.91 24.26 -35.05
#